data_AF-A0A094KYD3-F1
#
_entry.id   AF-A0A094KYD3-F1
#
_cell.length_a   1.000
_cell.length_b   1.000
_cell.length_c   1.000
_cell.angle_alpha   90.00
_cell.angle_beta   90.00
_cell.angle_gamma   90.00
#
_symmetry.space_group_name_H-M   'P 1'
#
loop_
_entity.id
_entity.type
_entity.pdbx_description
1 polymer ?
#
loop_
_entity_poly.entity_id
_entity_poly.type
_entity_poly.pdbx_seq_one_letter_code
_entity_poly.pdbx_strand_id
1 'polypeptide(L)'
;MRLQQYINNELNEELVIDDWTEMINIIKKDCSKFLKEFGSTPIYRGTKEIKNDNTLIRMKSRINRTPVDTPQHLHDLMDELFKKHYGWKARSESIFVIKDSSTAESYGNITLFFPIGNYKYLWSKEVDDLYEQIRIKIINKIIGYGIYTRDLEPKDITSEFETKLEDIIKTYKTIGFKNSKKQECMFKVNNYYLIRFDNLSKSLPFMDEVSN
;
A
#
# COMPACT_ATOMS: atom_id res chain seq x y z
N MET A 1 23.16 -11.99 16.21
CA MET A 1 23.84 -10.76 15.76
C MET A 1 23.88 -10.76 14.24
N ARG A 2 23.04 -9.99 13.55
CA ARG A 2 23.09 -9.77 12.09
C ARG A 2 23.02 -8.28 11.82
N LEU A 3 24.20 -7.70 11.64
CA LEU A 3 24.44 -6.34 11.19
C LEU A 3 24.31 -6.28 9.66
N GLN A 4 23.56 -5.27 9.22
CA GLN A 4 23.79 -4.45 8.03
C GLN A 4 23.92 -5.13 6.66
N GLN A 5 22.84 -5.01 5.87
CA GLN A 5 22.92 -4.56 4.48
C GLN A 5 21.88 -3.45 4.24
N TYR A 6 22.16 -2.27 4.80
CA TYR A 6 21.59 -1.01 4.33
C TYR A 6 22.61 -0.42 3.37
N ILE A 7 22.49 -0.70 2.07
CA ILE A 7 23.25 0.04 1.05
C ILE A 7 22.29 0.41 -0.08
N ASN A 8 22.12 1.73 -0.20
CA ASN A 8 21.59 2.50 -1.33
C ASN A 8 20.08 2.37 -1.63
N ASN A 9 19.30 3.21 -0.94
CA ASN A 9 18.26 3.95 -1.63
C ASN A 9 18.64 5.42 -1.55
N GLU A 10 18.84 6.02 -2.72
CA GLU A 10 19.08 7.44 -2.94
C GLU A 10 18.23 8.28 -1.99
N LEU A 11 18.88 9.25 -1.34
CA LEU A 11 18.27 10.22 -0.45
C LEU A 11 16.98 10.73 -1.09
N ASN A 12 15.84 10.42 -0.47
CA ASN A 12 14.61 11.14 -0.76
C ASN A 12 14.94 12.63 -0.58
N GLU A 13 14.71 13.45 -1.61
CA GLU A 13 14.67 14.90 -1.42
C GLU A 13 13.48 15.19 -0.50
N GLU A 14 13.78 15.22 0.80
CA GLU A 14 12.81 15.40 1.86
C GLU A 14 12.38 16.86 1.86
N LEU A 15 11.32 17.17 1.11
CA LEU A 15 10.57 18.40 1.35
C LEU A 15 9.84 18.21 2.67
N VAL A 16 10.31 18.93 3.69
CA VAL A 16 9.75 19.00 5.05
C VAL A 16 9.07 20.35 5.16
N ILE A 17 7.75 20.36 5.34
CA ILE A 17 6.97 21.59 5.55
C ILE A 17 6.17 21.43 6.84
N ASP A 18 6.30 22.40 7.73
CA ASP A 18 5.64 22.48 9.04
C ASP A 18 4.62 23.65 9.12
N ASP A 19 4.40 24.39 8.04
CA ASP A 19 3.33 25.39 7.92
C ASP A 19 2.02 24.77 7.40
N TRP A 20 0.96 24.86 8.20
CA TRP A 20 -0.35 24.27 7.91
C TRP A 20 -0.97 24.76 6.59
N THR A 21 -0.87 26.06 6.32
CA THR A 21 -1.50 26.68 5.15
C THR A 21 -0.75 26.29 3.89
N GLU A 22 0.57 26.27 3.95
CA GLU A 22 1.44 25.81 2.87
C GLU A 22 1.21 24.32 2.55
N MET A 23 1.12 23.47 3.58
CA MET A 23 0.79 22.05 3.41
C MET A 23 -0.52 21.86 2.63
N ILE A 24 -1.58 22.57 3.05
CA ILE A 24 -2.89 22.50 2.39
C ILE A 24 -2.78 22.92 0.92
N ASN A 25 -2.12 24.05 0.66
CA ASN A 25 -1.98 24.58 -0.71
C ASN A 25 -1.22 23.62 -1.62
N ILE A 26 -0.17 22.97 -1.12
CA ILE A 26 0.61 21.98 -1.88
C ILE A 26 -0.24 20.75 -2.19
N ILE A 27 -0.96 20.21 -1.20
CA ILE A 27 -1.81 19.04 -1.41
C ILE A 27 -2.94 19.34 -2.39
N LYS A 28 -3.62 20.50 -2.26
CA LYS A 28 -4.66 20.94 -3.20
C LYS A 28 -4.13 21.01 -4.63
N LYS A 29 -2.94 21.57 -4.82
CA LYS A 29 -2.30 21.71 -6.13
C LYS A 29 -1.91 20.33 -6.71
N ASP A 30 -1.14 19.56 -5.96
CA ASP A 30 -0.44 18.38 -6.48
C ASP A 30 -1.31 17.10 -6.47
N CYS A 31 -2.29 17.04 -5.58
CA CYS A 31 -3.14 15.87 -5.34
C CYS A 31 -4.61 16.13 -5.75
N SER A 32 -4.87 17.16 -6.58
CA SER A 32 -6.22 17.54 -7.01
C SER A 32 -7.05 16.39 -7.60
N LYS A 33 -6.43 15.47 -8.37
CA LYS A 33 -7.09 14.26 -8.90
C LYS A 33 -7.60 13.37 -7.76
N PHE A 34 -6.76 13.15 -6.76
CA PHE A 34 -7.08 12.35 -5.58
C PHE A 34 -8.21 12.95 -4.76
N LEU A 35 -8.11 14.26 -4.48
CA LEU A 35 -9.12 14.98 -3.71
C LEU A 35 -10.48 14.97 -4.41
N LYS A 36 -10.53 15.09 -5.74
CA LYS A 36 -11.78 14.95 -6.50
C LYS A 36 -12.39 13.55 -6.42
N GLU A 37 -11.56 12.51 -6.35
CA GLU A 37 -12.03 11.13 -6.34
C GLU A 37 -12.45 10.65 -4.94
N PHE A 38 -11.72 11.05 -3.90
CA PHE A 38 -11.88 10.57 -2.54
C PHE A 38 -12.52 11.57 -1.58
N GLY A 39 -12.54 12.87 -1.93
CA GLY A 39 -13.00 13.95 -1.07
C GLY A 39 -12.29 13.89 0.28
N SER A 40 -13.04 14.13 1.36
CA SER A 40 -12.53 14.08 2.74
C SER A 40 -12.23 12.67 3.27
N THR A 41 -12.27 11.64 2.42
CA THR A 41 -12.02 10.26 2.89
C THR A 41 -10.52 10.05 3.15
N PRO A 42 -10.08 9.87 4.40
CA PRO A 42 -8.68 9.64 4.67
C PRO A 42 -8.24 8.26 4.18
N ILE A 43 -7.02 8.20 3.67
CA ILE A 43 -6.33 6.96 3.33
C ILE A 43 -5.01 6.95 4.08
N TYR A 44 -4.73 5.84 4.74
CA TYR A 44 -3.60 5.70 5.64
C TYR A 44 -2.53 4.78 5.09
N ARG A 45 -1.30 5.04 5.52
CA ARG A 45 -0.14 4.15 5.37
C ARG A 45 0.57 4.05 6.70
N GLY A 46 0.83 2.82 7.14
CA GLY A 46 1.79 2.55 8.21
C GLY A 46 3.22 2.62 7.68
N THR A 47 4.09 3.39 8.30
CA THR A 47 5.51 3.45 7.94
C THR A 47 6.40 3.71 9.16
N LYS A 48 7.59 3.11 9.18
CA LYS A 48 8.62 3.37 10.20
C LYS A 48 9.55 4.52 9.84
N GLU A 49 9.39 5.09 8.65
CA GLU A 49 10.32 6.07 8.07
C GLU A 49 10.04 7.49 8.59
N ILE A 50 8.81 7.78 9.01
CA ILE A 50 8.40 9.12 9.44
C ILE A 50 8.33 9.20 10.96
N LYS A 51 9.10 10.13 11.54
CA LYS A 51 9.17 10.33 12.99
C LYS A 51 8.64 11.69 13.44
N ASN A 52 8.62 12.68 12.55
CA ASN A 52 8.15 14.02 12.89
C ASN A 52 6.64 14.10 12.72
N ASP A 53 5.99 14.77 13.66
CA ASP A 53 4.56 15.04 13.63
C ASP A 53 4.29 16.39 12.97
N ASN A 54 3.12 16.54 12.37
CA ASN A 54 2.65 17.76 11.69
C ASN A 54 3.60 18.23 10.57
N THR A 55 4.24 17.28 9.89
CA THR A 55 5.16 17.54 8.78
C THR A 55 4.63 16.88 7.51
N LEU A 56 4.58 17.64 6.42
CA LEU A 56 4.40 17.09 5.08
C LEU A 56 5.74 16.58 4.56
N ILE A 57 5.79 15.29 4.19
CA ILE A 57 6.99 14.65 3.66
C ILE A 57 6.71 14.15 2.25
N ARG A 58 7.53 14.58 1.28
CA ARG A 58 7.50 14.06 -0.08
C ARG A 58 8.31 12.77 -0.20
N MET A 59 7.70 11.77 -0.82
CA MET A 59 8.30 10.44 -1.01
C MET A 59 8.27 10.05 -2.48
N LYS A 60 9.33 9.38 -2.93
CA LYS A 60 9.36 8.70 -4.23
C LYS A 60 8.99 7.24 -4.07
N SER A 61 8.16 6.72 -4.98
CA SER A 61 7.82 5.30 -4.96
C SER A 61 9.03 4.45 -5.32
N ARG A 62 9.33 3.48 -4.44
CA ARG A 62 10.32 2.43 -4.71
C ARG A 62 9.80 1.51 -5.80
N ILE A 63 10.62 1.32 -6.83
CA ILE A 63 10.47 0.25 -7.83
C ILE A 63 11.31 -0.96 -7.39
N ASN A 64 10.89 -2.17 -7.78
CA ASN A 64 11.60 -3.43 -7.49
C ASN A 64 11.78 -3.70 -5.99
N ARG A 65 10.68 -3.66 -5.23
CA ARG A 65 10.68 -3.97 -3.80
C ARG A 65 11.02 -5.44 -3.56
N THR A 66 11.89 -5.69 -2.59
CA THR A 66 12.06 -7.04 -2.04
C THR A 66 10.95 -7.31 -1.02
N PRO A 67 10.20 -8.40 -1.14
CA PRO A 67 9.18 -8.77 -0.16
C PRO A 67 9.82 -9.13 1.18
N VAL A 68 9.12 -8.80 2.27
CA VAL A 68 9.58 -9.11 3.64
C VAL A 68 9.14 -10.52 4.05
N ASP A 69 7.84 -10.80 3.93
CA ASP A 69 7.23 -12.05 4.44
C ASP A 69 6.80 -13.03 3.34
N THR A 70 6.80 -12.58 2.08
CA THR A 70 6.42 -13.42 0.93
C THR A 70 7.70 -13.92 0.24
N PRO A 71 7.86 -15.23 -0.02
CA PRO A 71 8.97 -15.72 -0.82
C PRO A 71 9.01 -15.08 -2.21
N GLN A 72 10.22 -14.85 -2.73
CA GLN A 72 10.41 -14.13 -4.00
C GLN A 72 9.65 -14.79 -5.16
N HIS A 73 9.67 -16.12 -5.28
CA HIS A 73 8.98 -16.82 -6.37
C HIS A 73 7.44 -16.63 -6.32
N LEU A 74 6.84 -16.62 -5.13
CA LEU A 74 5.41 -16.36 -4.96
C LEU A 74 5.09 -14.89 -5.25
N HIS A 75 5.98 -13.99 -4.83
CA HIS A 75 5.87 -12.57 -5.16
C HIS A 75 5.90 -12.32 -6.67
N ASP A 76 6.83 -12.96 -7.37
CA ASP A 76 6.98 -12.88 -8.83
C ASP A 76 5.76 -13.47 -9.54
N LEU A 77 5.25 -14.62 -9.08
CA LEU A 77 4.01 -15.20 -9.60
C LEU A 77 2.83 -14.23 -9.47
N MET A 78 2.66 -13.61 -8.30
CA MET A 78 1.61 -12.59 -8.11
C MET A 78 1.80 -11.42 -9.08
N ASP A 79 3.02 -10.91 -9.25
CA ASP A 79 3.30 -9.82 -10.17
C ASP A 79 2.99 -10.16 -11.62
N GLU A 80 3.32 -11.37 -12.08
CA GLU A 80 2.99 -11.81 -13.43
C GLU A 80 1.48 -11.97 -13.62
N LEU A 81 0.75 -12.47 -12.62
CA LEU A 81 -0.71 -12.55 -12.66
C LEU A 81 -1.37 -11.15 -12.64
N PHE A 82 -0.90 -10.23 -11.80
CA PHE A 82 -1.38 -8.84 -11.81
C PHE A 82 -1.07 -8.15 -13.15
N LYS A 83 0.13 -8.39 -13.71
CA LYS A 83 0.52 -7.84 -15.01
C LYS A 83 -0.35 -8.38 -16.13
N LYS A 84 -0.65 -9.68 -16.11
CA LYS A 84 -1.56 -10.34 -17.06
C LYS A 84 -2.96 -9.72 -17.05
N HIS A 85 -3.54 -9.45 -15.88
CA HIS A 85 -4.93 -9.00 -15.75
C HIS A 85 -5.11 -7.48 -15.74
N TYR A 86 -4.11 -6.72 -15.28
CA TYR A 86 -4.23 -5.28 -15.04
C TYR A 86 -3.12 -4.45 -15.71
N GLY A 87 -2.13 -5.10 -16.32
CA GLY A 87 -1.08 -4.45 -17.11
C GLY A 87 0.10 -3.90 -16.30
N TRP A 88 0.25 -4.26 -15.03
CA TRP A 88 1.39 -3.83 -14.20
C TRP A 88 1.69 -4.78 -13.04
N LYS A 89 2.92 -4.70 -12.52
CA LYS A 89 3.43 -5.57 -11.45
C LYS A 89 3.03 -5.03 -10.09
N ALA A 90 1.81 -5.31 -9.67
CA ALA A 90 1.19 -4.63 -8.53
C ALA A 90 1.95 -4.83 -7.21
N ARG A 91 2.63 -5.95 -6.98
CA ARG A 91 3.39 -6.15 -5.74
C ARG A 91 4.70 -5.38 -5.75
N SER A 92 5.43 -5.41 -6.87
CA SER A 92 6.70 -4.68 -7.03
C SER A 92 6.57 -3.16 -7.18
N GLU A 93 5.46 -2.67 -7.71
CA GLU A 93 5.31 -1.29 -8.17
C GLU A 93 4.29 -0.46 -7.36
N SER A 94 3.78 -1.01 -6.24
CA SER A 94 2.76 -0.34 -5.43
C SER A 94 3.25 0.28 -4.13
N ILE A 95 2.50 1.30 -3.72
CA ILE A 95 2.35 1.70 -2.32
C ILE A 95 1.11 1.02 -1.76
N PHE A 96 1.28 0.29 -0.66
CA PHE A 96 0.18 -0.32 0.09
C PHE A 96 -0.42 0.70 1.05
N VAL A 97 -1.73 0.84 1.00
CA VAL A 97 -2.51 1.79 1.80
C VAL A 97 -3.83 1.16 2.25
N ILE A 98 -4.44 1.72 3.29
CA ILE A 98 -5.65 1.20 3.92
C ILE A 98 -6.51 2.35 4.46
N LYS A 99 -7.83 2.19 4.48
CA LYS A 99 -8.74 3.20 5.08
C LYS A 99 -8.86 3.07 6.60
N ASP A 100 -8.54 1.91 7.13
CA ASP A 100 -8.60 1.63 8.56
C ASP A 100 -7.26 1.99 9.22
N SER A 101 -7.27 2.99 10.09
CA SER A 101 -6.08 3.49 10.77
C SER A 101 -5.49 2.48 11.76
N SER A 102 -6.32 1.67 12.42
CA SER A 102 -5.87 0.65 13.39
C SER A 102 -5.04 -0.44 12.69
N THR A 103 -5.44 -0.81 11.48
CA THR A 103 -4.68 -1.76 10.66
C THR A 103 -3.39 -1.11 10.16
N ALA A 104 -3.41 0.17 9.78
CA ALA A 104 -2.20 0.90 9.39
C ALA A 104 -1.15 0.94 10.51
N GLU A 105 -1.58 1.08 11.77
CA GLU A 105 -0.71 1.12 12.95
C GLU A 105 0.14 -0.14 13.11
N SER A 106 -0.41 -1.31 12.75
CA SER A 106 0.33 -2.58 12.81
C SER A 106 1.57 -2.61 11.90
N TYR A 107 1.61 -1.75 10.88
CA TYR A 107 2.72 -1.63 9.93
C TYR A 107 3.72 -0.51 10.29
N GLY A 108 3.41 0.34 11.27
CA GLY A 108 4.27 1.44 11.72
C GLY A 108 3.49 2.69 12.11
N ASN A 109 4.14 3.85 12.07
CA ASN A 109 3.49 5.12 12.37
C ASN A 109 2.40 5.40 11.32
N ILE A 110 1.21 5.75 11.80
CA ILE A 110 0.05 6.06 10.96
C ILE A 110 0.29 7.40 10.27
N THR A 111 0.20 7.40 8.94
CA THR A 111 0.31 8.61 8.13
C THR A 111 -0.85 8.71 7.15
N LEU A 112 -1.32 9.93 6.86
CA LEU A 112 -2.17 10.18 5.71
C LEU A 112 -1.35 10.04 4.43
N PHE A 113 -1.94 9.45 3.41
CA PHE A 113 -1.33 9.23 2.10
C PHE A 113 -2.01 10.07 1.03
N PHE A 114 -1.22 10.83 0.27
CA PHE A 114 -1.69 11.64 -0.85
C PHE A 114 -0.87 11.35 -2.12
N PRO A 115 -1.43 10.68 -3.14
CA PRO A 115 -0.72 10.41 -4.38
C PRO A 115 -0.62 11.69 -5.24
N ILE A 116 0.59 12.01 -5.69
CA ILE A 116 0.85 13.20 -6.50
C ILE A 116 0.57 12.90 -7.98
N GLY A 117 -0.24 13.75 -8.61
CA GLY A 117 -0.54 13.69 -10.04
C GLY A 117 -1.32 12.44 -10.45
N ASN A 118 -0.81 11.72 -11.46
CA ASN A 118 -1.47 10.54 -12.00
C ASN A 118 -1.10 9.28 -11.23
N TYR A 119 -2.12 8.57 -10.77
CA TYR A 119 -2.01 7.25 -10.16
C TYR A 119 -3.00 6.26 -10.77
N LYS A 120 -2.73 4.97 -10.53
CA LYS A 120 -3.66 3.84 -10.68
C LYS A 120 -3.77 3.14 -9.34
N TYR A 121 -4.86 2.42 -9.10
CA TYR A 121 -4.95 1.57 -7.91
C TYR A 121 -5.65 0.25 -8.19
N LEU A 122 -5.41 -0.72 -7.32
CA LEU A 122 -6.08 -2.01 -7.27
C LEU A 122 -6.54 -2.29 -5.83
N TRP A 123 -7.81 -2.65 -5.69
CA TRP A 123 -8.40 -3.11 -4.43
C TRP A 123 -9.42 -4.22 -4.72
N SER A 124 -9.76 -5.03 -3.72
CA SER A 124 -10.81 -6.05 -3.87
C SER A 124 -11.73 -6.01 -2.66
N LYS A 125 -13.04 -6.09 -2.87
CA LYS A 125 -14.03 -6.20 -1.77
C LYS A 125 -13.91 -7.53 -1.02
N GLU A 126 -13.28 -8.53 -1.63
CA GLU A 126 -13.17 -9.90 -1.13
C GLU A 126 -11.83 -10.19 -0.46
N VAL A 127 -10.86 -9.29 -0.63
CA VAL A 127 -9.50 -9.42 -0.11
C VAL A 127 -9.23 -8.24 0.83
N ASP A 128 -9.29 -8.52 2.13
CA ASP A 128 -8.88 -7.54 3.14
C ASP A 128 -7.36 -7.34 3.12
N ASP A 129 -6.61 -8.45 3.08
CA ASP A 129 -5.15 -8.50 3.01
C ASP A 129 -4.75 -9.71 2.15
N LEU A 130 -3.95 -9.49 1.10
CA LEU A 130 -3.64 -10.55 0.13
C LEU A 130 -2.80 -11.67 0.74
N TYR A 131 -1.83 -11.31 1.58
CA TYR A 131 -0.93 -12.28 2.21
C TYR A 131 -1.72 -13.23 3.12
N GLU A 132 -2.61 -12.68 3.94
CA GLU A 132 -3.48 -13.48 4.80
C GLU A 132 -4.49 -14.33 4.01
N GLN A 133 -5.03 -13.80 2.91
CA GLN A 133 -5.94 -14.58 2.06
C GLN A 133 -5.23 -15.78 1.41
N ILE A 134 -3.99 -15.61 0.95
CA ILE A 134 -3.19 -16.74 0.41
C ILE A 134 -2.97 -17.79 1.50
N ARG A 135 -2.54 -17.35 2.69
CA ARG A 135 -2.32 -18.23 3.84
C ARG A 135 -3.56 -19.06 4.19
N ILE A 136 -4.72 -18.41 4.31
CA ILE A 136 -5.96 -19.04 4.77
C ILE A 136 -6.64 -19.86 3.66
N LYS A 137 -6.73 -19.32 2.44
CA LYS A 137 -7.52 -19.94 1.36
C LYS A 137 -6.75 -20.94 0.51
N ILE A 138 -5.43 -20.80 0.42
CA ILE A 138 -4.60 -21.63 -0.46
C ILE A 138 -3.73 -22.54 0.40
N ILE A 139 -2.82 -21.99 1.22
CA ILE A 139 -1.82 -22.78 1.95
C ILE A 139 -2.49 -23.78 2.89
N ASN A 140 -3.35 -23.31 3.79
CA ASN A 140 -4.02 -24.18 4.75
C ASN A 140 -4.90 -25.25 4.09
N LYS A 141 -5.42 -24.98 2.88
CA LYS A 141 -6.36 -25.88 2.20
C LYS A 141 -5.67 -26.89 1.28
N ILE A 142 -4.57 -26.51 0.64
CA ILE A 142 -3.90 -27.32 -0.39
C ILE A 142 -2.69 -28.03 0.19
N ILE A 143 -1.91 -27.33 1.01
CA ILE A 143 -0.61 -27.81 1.47
C ILE A 143 -0.72 -28.38 2.90
N GLY A 144 -1.51 -27.71 3.75
CA GLY A 144 -1.84 -28.18 5.09
C GLY A 144 -1.66 -27.11 6.16
N TYR A 145 -2.22 -27.37 7.34
CA TYR A 145 -2.08 -26.50 8.49
C TYR A 145 -0.64 -26.49 9.03
N GLY A 146 -0.15 -25.33 9.45
CA GLY A 146 1.16 -25.16 10.10
C GLY A 146 2.30 -24.76 9.16
N ILE A 147 2.05 -24.66 7.85
CA ILE A 147 3.01 -24.13 6.88
C ILE A 147 2.83 -22.61 6.79
N TYR A 148 3.90 -21.86 6.99
CA TYR A 148 3.89 -20.41 6.82
C TYR A 148 4.19 -20.04 5.37
N THR A 149 3.62 -18.94 4.89
CA THR A 149 3.84 -18.44 3.53
C THR A 149 5.33 -18.28 3.20
N ARG A 150 6.12 -17.83 4.17
CA ARG A 150 7.58 -17.65 4.03
C ARG A 150 8.36 -18.96 3.82
N ASP A 151 7.77 -20.10 4.16
CA ASP A 151 8.39 -21.42 4.09
C ASP A 151 7.96 -22.19 2.83
N LEU A 152 7.16 -21.57 1.95
CA LEU A 152 6.81 -22.17 0.67
C LEU A 152 8.04 -22.30 -0.22
N GLU A 153 8.17 -23.44 -0.88
CA GLU A 153 9.17 -23.70 -1.90
C GLU A 153 8.51 -23.71 -3.30
N PRO A 154 9.29 -23.49 -4.38
CA PRO A 154 8.74 -23.51 -5.74
C PRO A 154 7.96 -24.79 -6.10
N LYS A 155 8.37 -25.94 -5.55
CA LYS A 155 7.69 -27.23 -5.74
C LYS A 155 6.28 -27.29 -5.15
N ASP A 156 5.96 -26.41 -4.20
CA ASP A 156 4.65 -26.35 -3.54
C ASP A 156 3.63 -25.55 -4.37
N ILE A 157 4.11 -24.80 -5.38
CA ILE A 157 3.30 -24.04 -6.33
C ILE A 157 2.81 -24.98 -7.44
N THR A 158 1.73 -25.70 -7.15
CA THR A 158 1.07 -26.58 -8.13
C THR A 158 0.15 -25.79 -9.07
N SER A 159 -0.32 -26.40 -10.15
CA SER A 159 -1.32 -25.78 -11.03
C SER A 159 -2.64 -25.44 -10.33
N GLU A 160 -3.02 -26.22 -9.30
CA GLU A 160 -4.19 -25.90 -8.47
C GLU A 160 -3.94 -24.64 -7.63
N PHE A 161 -2.73 -24.50 -7.06
CA PHE A 161 -2.33 -23.30 -6.32
C PHE A 161 -2.42 -22.07 -7.23
N GLU A 162 -1.81 -22.13 -8.41
CA GLU A 162 -1.80 -21.02 -9.37
C GLU A 162 -3.20 -20.61 -9.78
N THR A 163 -4.07 -21.58 -10.05
CA THR A 163 -5.47 -21.33 -10.43
C THR A 163 -6.22 -20.58 -9.33
N LYS A 164 -6.11 -21.03 -8.06
CA LYS A 164 -6.77 -20.35 -6.93
C LYS A 164 -6.19 -18.96 -6.65
N LEU A 165 -4.87 -18.80 -6.81
CA LEU A 165 -4.25 -17.49 -6.68
C LEU A 165 -4.75 -16.54 -7.78
N GLU A 166 -4.84 -17.02 -9.02
CA GLU A 166 -5.37 -16.23 -10.12
C GLU A 166 -6.85 -15.85 -9.88
N ASP A 167 -7.66 -16.76 -9.34
CA ASP A 167 -9.05 -16.46 -8.98
C ASP A 167 -9.16 -15.35 -7.94
N ILE A 168 -8.31 -15.37 -6.90
CA ILE A 168 -8.23 -14.28 -5.92
C ILE A 168 -7.82 -12.97 -6.61
N ILE A 169 -6.81 -12.99 -7.48
CA ILE A 169 -6.30 -11.80 -8.18
C ILE A 169 -7.39 -11.18 -9.07
N LYS A 170 -8.20 -11.99 -9.77
CA LYS A 170 -9.31 -11.50 -10.61
C LYS A 170 -10.41 -10.77 -9.84
N THR A 171 -10.48 -10.91 -8.51
CA THR A 171 -11.43 -10.16 -7.68
C THR A 171 -11.10 -8.66 -7.59
N TYR A 172 -9.86 -8.27 -7.90
CA TYR A 172 -9.42 -6.89 -7.83
C TYR A 172 -10.09 -5.98 -8.87
N LYS A 173 -10.28 -4.72 -8.49
CA LYS A 173 -10.95 -3.67 -9.25
C LYS A 173 -10.06 -2.42 -9.31
N THR A 174 -10.18 -1.70 -10.42
CA THR A 174 -9.46 -0.46 -10.70
C THR A 174 -10.28 0.81 -10.41
N ILE A 175 -11.53 0.63 -9.95
CA ILE A 175 -12.48 1.71 -9.66
C ILE A 175 -13.19 1.46 -8.34
N GLY A 176 -13.68 2.52 -7.70
CA GLY A 176 -14.60 2.42 -6.57
C GLY A 176 -13.95 2.12 -5.22
N PHE A 177 -12.63 2.33 -5.09
CA PHE A 177 -11.92 2.09 -3.82
C PHE A 177 -12.48 2.94 -2.66
N LYS A 178 -13.11 4.08 -2.96
CA LYS A 178 -13.85 4.89 -1.97
C LYS A 178 -14.87 4.07 -1.17
N ASN A 179 -15.43 3.01 -1.75
CA ASN A 179 -16.42 2.13 -1.14
C ASN A 179 -15.81 1.00 -0.29
N SER A 180 -14.47 0.91 -0.24
CA SER A 180 -13.81 -0.03 0.66
C SER A 180 -14.05 0.37 2.12
N LYS A 181 -14.04 -0.64 2.99
CA LYS A 181 -14.23 -0.48 4.43
C LYS A 181 -12.89 -0.57 5.15
N LYS A 182 -12.19 -1.69 4.95
CA LYS A 182 -10.95 -2.04 5.65
C LYS A 182 -9.92 -2.74 4.75
N GLN A 183 -10.21 -2.83 3.46
CA GLN A 183 -9.38 -3.58 2.52
C GLN A 183 -8.09 -2.82 2.21
N GLU A 184 -6.97 -3.56 2.12
CA GLU A 184 -5.71 -3.06 1.56
C GLU A 184 -5.91 -2.68 0.08
N CYS A 185 -5.27 -1.58 -0.30
CA CYS A 185 -5.22 -1.11 -1.67
C CYS A 185 -3.79 -0.85 -2.10
N MET A 186 -3.54 -1.17 -3.37
CA MET A 186 -2.27 -1.05 -4.05
C MET A 186 -2.30 0.16 -4.97
N PHE A 187 -1.58 1.23 -4.64
CA PHE A 187 -1.45 2.42 -5.48
C PHE A 187 -0.16 2.39 -6.32
N LYS A 188 -0.30 2.44 -7.65
CA LYS A 188 0.80 2.79 -8.56
C LYS A 188 0.88 4.30 -8.70
N VAL A 189 1.93 4.90 -8.16
CA VAL A 189 2.18 6.35 -8.25
C VAL A 189 3.70 6.59 -8.29
N ASN A 190 4.17 7.68 -8.87
CA ASN A 190 5.60 8.00 -8.90
C ASN A 190 6.08 8.68 -7.62
N ASN A 191 5.29 9.63 -7.13
CA ASN A 191 5.57 10.39 -5.90
C ASN A 191 4.30 10.52 -5.08
N TYR A 192 4.45 10.67 -3.78
CA TYR A 192 3.33 10.85 -2.86
C TYR A 192 3.76 11.69 -1.67
N TYR A 193 2.80 12.33 -1.02
CA TYR A 193 3.01 12.94 0.28
C TYR A 193 2.55 12.00 1.38
N LEU A 194 3.25 12.08 2.51
CA LEU A 194 2.82 11.53 3.79
C LEU A 194 2.74 12.64 4.82
N ILE A 195 1.70 12.60 5.66
CA ILE A 195 1.60 13.45 6.85
C ILE A 195 1.36 12.57 8.05
N ARG A 196 2.19 12.71 9.07
CA ARG A 196 1.93 12.16 10.40
C ARG A 196 1.33 13.27 11.26
N PHE A 197 0.25 12.98 11.97
CA PHE A 197 -0.25 13.86 13.02
C PHE A 197 0.18 13.32 14.39
N ASP A 198 0.44 14.23 15.31
CA ASP A 198 0.58 13.96 16.75
C ASP A 198 -0.70 13.34 17.33
N ASN A 199 -1.86 13.69 16.76
CA ASN A 199 -3.16 13.17 17.11
C ASN A 199 -3.97 12.82 15.86
N LEU A 200 -4.37 11.56 15.73
CA LEU A 200 -5.15 11.07 14.60
C LEU A 200 -6.50 11.79 14.44
N SER A 201 -7.07 12.39 15.50
CA SER A 201 -8.30 13.18 15.40
C SER A 201 -8.16 14.39 14.47
N LYS A 202 -6.94 14.84 14.18
CA LYS A 202 -6.65 15.91 13.20
C LYS A 202 -6.79 15.47 11.75
N SER A 203 -6.85 14.16 11.47
CA SER A 203 -6.88 13.66 10.10
C SER A 203 -8.14 14.08 9.35
N LEU A 204 -9.31 13.96 9.96
CA LEU A 204 -10.58 14.28 9.32
C LEU A 204 -10.75 15.80 9.08
N PRO A 205 -10.53 16.70 10.06
CA PRO A 205 -10.55 18.14 9.82
C PRO A 205 -9.58 18.56 8.71
N PHE A 206 -8.36 18.01 8.71
CA PHE A 206 -7.40 18.27 7.64
C PHE A 206 -7.92 17.83 6.27
N MET A 207 -8.50 16.62 6.20
CA MET A 207 -9.10 16.11 4.96
C MET A 207 -10.24 16.98 4.45
N ASP A 208 -11.08 17.51 5.35
CA ASP A 208 -12.13 18.46 4.98
C ASP A 208 -11.53 19.77 4.44
N GLU A 209 -10.50 20.31 5.08
CA GLU A 209 -9.83 21.54 4.63
C GLU A 209 -9.16 21.40 3.26
N VAL A 210 -8.50 20.27 2.97
CA VAL A 210 -7.87 20.04 1.66
C VAL A 210 -8.87 19.73 0.55
N SER A 211 -10.07 19.25 0.88
CA SER A 211 -11.08 18.84 -0.11
C SER A 211 -12.03 19.95 -0.53
N ASN A 212 -12.15 21.01 0.28
CA ASN A 212 -12.94 22.22 0.00
C ASN A 212 -12.15 23.23 -0.85
#